data_AF-A0A9D1SRL5-F1
#
_entry.id   AF-A0A9D1SRL5-F1
#
_cell.length_a   1.000
_cell.length_b   1.000
_cell.length_c   1.000
_cell.angle_alpha   90.00
_cell.angle_beta   90.00
_cell.angle_gamma   90.00
#
_symmetry.space_group_name_H-M   'P 1'
#
loop_
_entity.id
_entity.type
_entity.pdbx_description
1 polymer ?
#
loop_
_entity_poly.entity_id
_entity_poly.type
_entity_poly.pdbx_seq_one_letter_code
_entity_poly.pdbx_strand_id
1 'polypeptide(L)'
;MANASYAAKQKDLPIDKSAKNVDIVYIHGAYETRDAFNESVQNVHDDMIEQIQNDELMHKRLLDNGKKRIGEEPVIFFWADKTEENLKTLDKALSYVKNVGSKIAQFGRETLSHTLHDAIWISKPVNSTPLLNNLNETVKQENAKGNQVILYGYSAGSLLASQYLTQKMPIINISDIVKNDDSTYVGRYFAHQSKKHQFKPTCMDALKESKILFYTDNDEFVTNPDISYLKRELPLLDEYTDKYCSPKGAVEGFVVFGTPMTTFDSSASQQGTSTNALFQLAMKYIVENDIFFIVLNYENDFIGMPLAGKPRFEDLQKSDFLKDTLPNGGFLYDASGVKCRTSIISSHMAYWSNGKRFAKNIVKSYNDGYKFFYSNKSNQDL
;
A
#
# COMPACT_ATOMS: atom_id res chain seq x y z
N MET A 1 -33.43 -39.13 15.79
CA MET A 1 -32.00 -38.77 15.68
C MET A 1 -31.94 -37.27 15.41
N ALA A 2 -31.56 -36.50 16.42
CA ALA A 2 -31.49 -35.03 16.33
C ALA A 2 -30.09 -34.63 15.88
N ASN A 3 -29.99 -33.96 14.73
CA ASN A 3 -28.75 -33.32 14.27
C ASN A 3 -28.57 -32.02 15.07
N ALA A 4 -27.74 -32.08 16.10
CA ALA A 4 -27.22 -30.89 16.75
C ALA A 4 -26.18 -30.24 15.82
N SER A 5 -26.61 -29.19 15.11
CA SER A 5 -25.73 -28.22 14.48
C SER A 5 -24.92 -27.51 15.56
N TYR A 6 -23.65 -27.90 15.74
CA TYR A 6 -22.67 -27.11 16.48
C TYR A 6 -22.27 -25.92 15.60
N ALA A 7 -23.08 -24.85 15.63
CA ALA A 7 -22.57 -23.53 15.28
C ALA A 7 -21.56 -23.15 16.36
N ALA A 8 -20.27 -23.20 16.04
CA ALA A 8 -19.24 -22.66 16.91
C ALA A 8 -19.59 -21.19 17.19
N LYS A 9 -19.90 -20.85 18.45
CA LYS A 9 -20.04 -19.46 18.87
C LYS A 9 -18.75 -18.75 18.52
N GLN A 10 -18.84 -17.72 17.69
CA GLN A 10 -17.76 -16.77 17.43
C GLN A 10 -17.25 -16.29 18.79
N LYS A 11 -15.96 -16.48 19.04
CA LYS A 11 -15.36 -16.20 20.34
C LYS A 11 -15.05 -14.71 20.36
N ASP A 12 -15.86 -13.93 21.04
CA ASP A 12 -15.60 -12.49 21.20
C ASP A 12 -14.29 -12.32 21.98
N LEU A 13 -13.26 -11.85 21.29
CA LEU A 13 -11.96 -11.58 21.91
C LEU A 13 -12.03 -10.23 22.65
N PRO A 14 -11.46 -10.12 23.85
CA PRO A 14 -11.62 -8.93 24.68
C PRO A 14 -10.89 -7.72 24.07
N ILE A 15 -11.54 -6.56 24.11
CA ILE A 15 -10.96 -5.26 23.73
C ILE A 15 -10.98 -4.35 24.96
N ASP A 16 -9.86 -3.67 25.23
CA ASP A 16 -9.73 -2.75 26.35
C ASP A 16 -10.63 -1.53 26.16
N LYS A 17 -11.23 -1.04 27.25
CA LYS A 17 -12.07 0.18 27.20
C LYS A 17 -11.29 1.43 26.77
N SER A 18 -9.98 1.43 27.00
CA SER A 18 -9.05 2.51 26.61
C SER A 18 -8.28 2.17 25.33
N ALA A 19 -8.75 1.19 24.55
CA ALA A 19 -8.07 0.77 23.33
C ALA A 19 -7.92 1.93 22.35
N LYS A 20 -6.71 2.10 21.81
CA LYS A 20 -6.45 3.08 20.75
C LYS A 20 -6.97 2.57 19.41
N ASN A 21 -7.36 3.47 18.53
CA ASN A 21 -7.87 3.05 17.23
C ASN A 21 -6.74 2.74 16.23
N VAL A 22 -7.00 1.74 15.42
CA VAL A 22 -6.37 1.49 14.12
C VAL A 22 -7.46 1.73 13.08
N ASP A 23 -7.45 2.92 12.48
CA ASP A 23 -8.47 3.34 11.53
C ASP A 23 -8.18 2.78 10.13
N ILE A 24 -9.24 2.47 9.37
CA ILE A 24 -9.10 2.02 7.99
C ILE A 24 -9.32 3.23 7.08
N VAL A 25 -8.30 3.57 6.28
CA VAL A 25 -8.38 4.61 5.26
C VAL A 25 -8.74 3.97 3.93
N TYR A 26 -9.98 4.15 3.50
CA TYR A 26 -10.52 3.65 2.24
C TYR A 26 -10.17 4.63 1.10
N ILE A 27 -9.27 4.21 0.22
CA ILE A 27 -8.66 5.01 -0.85
C ILE A 27 -9.32 4.63 -2.17
N HIS A 28 -10.12 5.54 -2.74
CA HIS A 28 -10.84 5.27 -3.98
C HIS A 28 -10.88 6.45 -4.96
N GLY A 29 -10.76 6.09 -6.24
CA GLY A 29 -10.90 6.99 -7.39
C GLY A 29 -12.25 6.82 -8.08
N ALA A 30 -12.36 7.28 -9.32
CA ALA A 30 -13.61 7.32 -10.05
C ALA A 30 -14.18 5.97 -10.44
N TYR A 31 -15.51 5.96 -10.55
CA TYR A 31 -16.44 5.01 -11.19
C TYR A 31 -17.82 5.08 -10.47
N GLU A 32 -17.87 5.69 -9.29
CA GLU A 32 -19.07 5.90 -8.49
C GLU A 32 -19.14 7.33 -7.90
N THR A 33 -20.32 7.73 -7.45
CA THR A 33 -20.49 9.01 -6.73
C THR A 33 -19.95 8.87 -5.31
N ARG A 34 -19.58 9.99 -4.69
CA ARG A 34 -19.13 10.01 -3.29
C ARG A 34 -20.16 9.36 -2.36
N ASP A 35 -21.45 9.65 -2.56
CA ASP A 35 -22.52 9.09 -1.72
C ASP A 35 -22.64 7.57 -1.85
N ALA A 36 -22.58 7.03 -3.07
CA ALA A 36 -22.62 5.59 -3.32
C ALA A 36 -21.39 4.87 -2.74
N PHE A 37 -20.22 5.50 -2.83
CA PHE A 37 -19.01 4.98 -2.21
C PHE A 37 -19.12 4.95 -0.69
N ASN A 38 -19.59 6.03 -0.08
CA ASN A 38 -19.74 6.12 1.37
C ASN A 38 -20.68 5.02 1.91
N GLU A 39 -21.83 4.79 1.26
CA GLU A 39 -22.77 3.73 1.64
C GLU A 39 -22.12 2.34 1.52
N SER A 40 -21.39 2.10 0.43
CA SER A 40 -20.67 0.85 0.21
C SER A 40 -19.58 0.61 1.26
N VAL A 41 -18.81 1.64 1.59
CA VAL A 41 -17.74 1.58 2.59
C VAL A 41 -18.29 1.29 3.98
N GLN A 42 -19.40 1.91 4.38
CA GLN A 42 -19.98 1.70 5.71
C GLN A 42 -20.31 0.22 5.94
N ASN A 43 -20.98 -0.41 4.98
CA ASN A 43 -21.34 -1.82 5.06
C ASN A 43 -20.11 -2.73 5.16
N VAL A 44 -19.07 -2.44 4.37
CA VAL A 44 -17.82 -3.19 4.44
C VAL A 44 -17.12 -2.95 5.79
N HIS A 45 -17.13 -1.72 6.30
CA HIS A 45 -16.42 -1.35 7.52
C HIS A 45 -16.93 -2.13 8.74
N ASP A 46 -18.25 -2.24 8.91
CA ASP A 46 -18.85 -3.03 9.99
C ASP A 46 -18.41 -4.50 9.95
N ASP A 47 -18.40 -5.09 8.74
CA ASP A 47 -17.89 -6.45 8.54
C ASP A 47 -16.39 -6.56 8.84
N MET A 48 -15.58 -5.53 8.52
CA MET A 48 -14.16 -5.49 8.84
C MET A 48 -13.90 -5.47 10.35
N ILE A 49 -14.65 -4.66 11.10
CA ILE A 49 -14.58 -4.63 12.57
C ILE A 49 -14.91 -6.01 13.13
N GLU A 50 -16.02 -6.62 12.69
CA GLU A 50 -16.47 -7.95 13.17
C GLU A 50 -15.41 -9.03 12.92
N GLN A 51 -14.84 -9.07 11.71
CA GLN A 51 -13.91 -10.14 11.34
C GLN A 51 -12.50 -9.93 11.93
N ILE A 52 -11.96 -8.70 11.91
CA ILE A 52 -10.59 -8.43 12.39
C ILE A 52 -10.49 -8.61 13.91
N GLN A 53 -11.43 -8.03 14.67
CA GLN A 53 -11.31 -8.03 16.13
C GLN A 53 -11.51 -9.41 16.76
N ASN A 54 -12.17 -10.32 16.03
CA ASN A 54 -12.43 -11.69 16.47
C ASN A 54 -11.44 -12.73 15.90
N ASP A 55 -10.45 -12.29 15.10
CA ASP A 55 -9.38 -13.16 14.62
C ASP A 55 -8.25 -13.24 15.65
N GLU A 56 -7.84 -14.45 16.03
CA GLU A 56 -6.85 -14.65 17.10
C GLU A 56 -5.47 -14.07 16.75
N LEU A 57 -5.03 -14.13 15.49
CA LEU A 57 -3.71 -13.64 15.10
C LEU A 57 -3.69 -12.11 14.97
N MET A 58 -4.70 -11.54 14.31
CA MET A 58 -4.83 -10.08 14.22
C MET A 58 -5.08 -9.46 15.59
N HIS A 59 -5.90 -10.07 16.45
CA HIS A 59 -6.09 -9.61 17.82
C HIS A 59 -4.77 -9.54 18.59
N LYS A 60 -3.95 -10.59 18.48
CA LYS A 60 -2.64 -10.66 19.13
C LYS A 60 -1.63 -9.66 18.56
N ARG A 61 -1.50 -9.60 17.23
CA ARG A 61 -0.42 -8.85 16.56
C ARG A 61 -0.82 -7.44 16.17
N LEU A 62 -1.87 -7.30 15.37
CA LEU A 62 -2.34 -5.99 14.90
C LEU A 62 -2.97 -5.18 16.05
N LEU A 63 -3.77 -5.83 16.91
CA LEU A 63 -4.52 -5.16 17.96
C LEU A 63 -3.84 -5.18 19.35
N ASP A 64 -2.59 -5.63 19.43
CA ASP A 64 -1.80 -5.78 20.68
C ASP A 64 -2.63 -6.38 21.83
N ASN A 65 -3.20 -7.57 21.57
CA ASN A 65 -4.04 -8.32 22.49
C ASN A 65 -5.23 -7.51 23.05
N GLY A 66 -5.81 -6.64 22.23
CA GLY A 66 -6.99 -5.83 22.56
C GLY A 66 -6.69 -4.44 23.13
N LYS A 67 -5.43 -4.03 23.24
CA LYS A 67 -5.05 -2.64 23.57
C LYS A 67 -5.24 -1.68 22.41
N LYS A 68 -5.41 -2.20 21.20
CA LYS A 68 -5.91 -1.45 20.04
C LYS A 68 -7.23 -2.07 19.57
N ARG A 69 -7.97 -1.32 18.76
CA ARG A 69 -9.23 -1.73 18.14
C ARG A 69 -9.36 -1.11 16.76
N ILE A 70 -10.19 -1.68 15.89
CA ILE A 70 -10.53 -0.98 14.64
C ILE A 70 -11.42 0.21 15.00
N GLY A 71 -11.18 1.35 14.35
CA GLY A 71 -12.05 2.51 14.48
C GLY A 71 -13.51 2.16 14.20
N GLU A 72 -14.44 2.87 14.84
CA GLU A 72 -15.89 2.63 14.63
C GLU A 72 -16.40 3.26 13.32
N GLU A 73 -15.71 4.32 12.85
CA GLU A 73 -16.10 5.07 11.67
C GLU A 73 -15.05 4.92 10.57
N PRO A 74 -15.46 4.74 9.30
CA PRO A 74 -14.53 4.65 8.19
C PRO A 74 -13.87 5.99 7.88
N VAL A 75 -12.57 5.98 7.59
CA VAL A 75 -11.87 7.16 7.06
C VAL A 75 -11.88 7.08 5.54
N ILE A 76 -12.57 8.01 4.89
CA ILE A 76 -12.75 7.99 3.43
C ILE A 76 -11.79 8.96 2.76
N PHE A 77 -10.95 8.44 1.85
CA PHE A 77 -10.10 9.23 0.97
C PHE A 77 -10.55 9.06 -0.49
N PHE A 78 -11.24 10.07 -1.00
CA PHE A 78 -11.94 10.03 -2.29
C PHE A 78 -11.55 11.22 -3.18
N TRP A 79 -11.19 10.95 -4.45
CA TRP A 79 -10.81 12.00 -5.41
C TRP A 79 -11.51 11.93 -6.78
N ALA A 80 -12.53 11.08 -6.96
CA ALA A 80 -13.22 10.96 -8.25
C ALA A 80 -13.82 12.28 -8.75
N ASP A 81 -14.17 13.17 -7.82
CA ASP A 81 -14.64 14.53 -8.13
C ASP A 81 -13.63 15.34 -8.96
N LYS A 82 -12.33 15.04 -8.84
CA LYS A 82 -11.26 15.69 -9.63
C LYS A 82 -11.17 15.20 -11.07
N THR A 83 -11.77 14.05 -11.40
CA THR A 83 -11.67 13.44 -12.73
C THR A 83 -12.98 13.47 -13.52
N GLU A 84 -14.05 14.06 -12.98
CA GLU A 84 -15.39 14.08 -13.59
C GLU A 84 -15.39 14.69 -15.01
N GLU A 85 -14.67 15.79 -15.24
CA GLU A 85 -14.58 16.43 -16.56
C GLU A 85 -13.79 15.56 -17.56
N ASN A 86 -12.74 14.88 -17.09
CA ASN A 86 -11.98 13.94 -17.92
C ASN A 86 -12.85 12.75 -18.33
N LEU A 87 -13.69 12.24 -17.44
CA LEU A 87 -14.66 11.19 -17.74
C LEU A 87 -15.72 11.64 -18.75
N LYS A 88 -16.27 12.85 -18.62
CA LYS A 88 -17.20 13.41 -19.63
C LYS A 88 -16.56 13.51 -21.02
N THR A 89 -15.27 13.84 -21.06
CA THR A 89 -14.49 13.89 -22.31
C THR A 89 -14.28 12.49 -22.88
N LEU A 90 -13.96 11.51 -22.03
CA LEU A 90 -13.85 10.11 -22.40
C LEU A 90 -15.17 9.57 -22.96
N ASP A 91 -16.30 9.84 -22.31
CA ASP A 91 -17.64 9.43 -22.75
C ASP A 91 -17.96 9.98 -24.13
N LYS A 92 -17.63 11.25 -24.37
CA LYS A 92 -17.79 11.88 -25.68
C LYS A 92 -16.93 11.19 -26.74
N ALA A 93 -15.68 10.87 -26.43
CA ALA A 93 -14.80 10.14 -27.35
C ALA A 93 -15.33 8.72 -27.64
N LEU A 94 -15.75 7.98 -26.60
CA LEU A 94 -16.35 6.65 -26.72
C LEU A 94 -17.61 6.69 -27.59
N SER A 95 -18.44 7.74 -27.45
CA SER A 95 -19.65 7.92 -28.26
C SER A 95 -19.37 8.06 -29.76
N TYR A 96 -18.25 8.67 -30.15
CA TYR A 96 -17.86 8.81 -31.56
C TYR A 96 -17.54 7.45 -32.18
N VAL A 97 -16.87 6.57 -31.42
CA VAL A 97 -16.48 5.22 -31.89
C VAL A 97 -17.63 4.21 -31.82
N LYS A 98 -18.78 4.55 -31.23
CA LYS A 98 -19.99 3.68 -31.22
C LYS A 98 -20.51 3.38 -32.63
N ASN A 99 -20.17 4.20 -33.62
CA ASN A 99 -20.57 3.98 -35.02
C ASN A 99 -19.56 3.16 -35.84
N VAL A 100 -18.41 2.79 -35.25
CA VAL A 100 -17.29 2.13 -35.95
C VAL A 100 -16.74 0.98 -35.10
N GLY A 101 -17.37 -0.21 -35.20
CA GLY A 101 -16.89 -1.44 -34.57
C GLY A 101 -18.00 -2.40 -34.12
N SER A 102 -17.62 -3.63 -33.75
CA SER A 102 -18.57 -4.60 -33.17
C SER A 102 -19.01 -4.20 -31.76
N LYS A 103 -20.21 -4.62 -31.33
CA LYS A 103 -20.72 -4.35 -29.96
C LYS A 103 -19.77 -4.85 -28.88
N ILE A 104 -19.10 -5.98 -29.11
CA ILE A 104 -18.11 -6.55 -28.17
C ILE A 104 -16.89 -5.63 -28.03
N ALA A 105 -16.38 -5.09 -29.15
CA ALA A 105 -15.26 -4.16 -29.12
C ALA A 105 -15.64 -2.84 -28.44
N GLN A 106 -16.87 -2.35 -28.64
CA GLN A 106 -17.37 -1.15 -27.97
C GLN A 106 -17.44 -1.35 -26.45
N PHE A 107 -18.05 -2.45 -26.03
CA PHE A 107 -18.14 -2.82 -24.62
C PHE A 107 -16.77 -2.98 -23.96
N GLY A 108 -15.84 -3.64 -24.63
CA GLY A 108 -14.46 -3.78 -24.15
C GLY A 108 -13.75 -2.43 -24.00
N ARG A 109 -13.88 -1.53 -24.98
CA ARG A 109 -13.29 -0.18 -24.93
C ARG A 109 -13.86 0.65 -23.79
N GLU A 110 -15.18 0.66 -23.63
CA GLU A 110 -15.86 1.40 -22.56
C GLU A 110 -15.42 0.88 -21.19
N THR A 111 -15.52 -0.45 -20.99
CA THR A 111 -15.14 -1.10 -19.73
C THR A 111 -13.67 -0.82 -19.38
N LEU A 112 -12.73 -1.04 -20.30
CA LEU A 112 -11.30 -0.80 -20.05
C LEU A 112 -11.01 0.68 -19.82
N SER A 113 -11.60 1.57 -20.61
CA SER A 113 -11.31 3.00 -20.51
C SER A 113 -11.79 3.57 -19.18
N HIS A 114 -12.99 3.22 -18.73
CA HIS A 114 -13.49 3.66 -17.43
C HIS A 114 -12.71 3.04 -16.28
N THR A 115 -12.42 1.74 -16.34
CA THR A 115 -11.74 1.05 -15.23
C THR A 115 -10.29 1.50 -15.07
N LEU A 116 -9.60 1.80 -16.18
CA LEU A 116 -8.20 2.23 -16.15
C LEU A 116 -8.02 3.75 -16.13
N HIS A 117 -9.09 4.54 -16.34
CA HIS A 117 -9.01 5.99 -16.44
C HIS A 117 -8.21 6.59 -15.28
N ASP A 118 -8.64 6.29 -14.06
CA ASP A 118 -8.05 6.88 -12.87
C ASP A 118 -6.64 6.38 -12.61
N ALA A 119 -6.37 5.09 -12.86
CA ALA A 119 -5.02 4.55 -12.75
C ALA A 119 -4.05 5.24 -13.73
N ILE A 120 -4.49 5.49 -14.97
CA ILE A 120 -3.72 6.24 -15.97
C ILE A 120 -3.58 7.70 -15.53
N TRP A 121 -4.63 8.31 -15.00
CA TRP A 121 -4.62 9.70 -14.59
C TRP A 121 -3.66 9.95 -13.42
N ILE A 122 -3.69 9.12 -12.37
CA ILE A 122 -2.78 9.23 -11.22
C ILE A 122 -1.35 8.77 -11.52
N SER A 123 -1.13 7.98 -12.58
CA SER A 123 0.24 7.61 -12.98
C SER A 123 1.09 8.83 -13.38
N LYS A 124 0.46 9.97 -13.68
CA LYS A 124 1.13 11.25 -13.95
C LYS A 124 1.49 11.97 -12.62
N PRO A 125 2.76 12.32 -12.38
CA PRO A 125 3.18 13.00 -11.14
C PRO A 125 2.42 14.29 -10.82
N VAL A 126 2.00 15.05 -11.84
CA VAL A 126 1.23 16.30 -11.67
C VAL A 126 -0.12 16.06 -10.99
N ASN A 127 -0.66 14.84 -11.11
CA ASN A 127 -1.93 14.43 -10.55
C ASN A 127 -1.75 13.64 -9.23
N SER A 128 -0.81 12.70 -9.18
CA SER A 128 -0.57 11.88 -7.97
C SER A 128 0.07 12.66 -6.83
N THR A 129 1.00 13.59 -7.09
CA THR A 129 1.73 14.29 -6.02
C THR A 129 0.78 15.05 -5.08
N PRO A 130 -0.18 15.86 -5.59
CA PRO A 130 -1.17 16.50 -4.71
C PRO A 130 -2.04 15.50 -3.93
N LEU A 131 -2.41 14.37 -4.54
CA LEU A 131 -3.19 13.33 -3.87
C LEU A 131 -2.40 12.63 -2.76
N LEU A 132 -1.12 12.30 -3.00
CA LEU A 132 -0.22 11.72 -2.00
C LEU A 132 0.00 12.68 -0.83
N ASN A 133 0.12 13.99 -1.10
CA ASN A 133 0.21 15.00 -0.05
C ASN A 133 -1.06 15.01 0.81
N ASN A 134 -2.25 15.06 0.19
CA ASN A 134 -3.51 15.05 0.91
C ASN A 134 -3.71 13.75 1.71
N LEU A 135 -3.36 12.60 1.13
CA LEU A 135 -3.42 11.31 1.84
C LEU A 135 -2.47 11.31 3.04
N ASN A 136 -1.27 11.87 2.89
CA ASN A 136 -0.32 11.99 4.00
C ASN A 136 -0.83 12.90 5.12
N GLU A 137 -1.51 13.99 4.77
CA GLU A 137 -2.17 14.84 5.77
C GLU A 137 -3.28 14.08 6.52
N THR A 138 -4.08 13.25 5.84
CA THR A 138 -5.04 12.35 6.52
C THR A 138 -4.33 11.43 7.51
N VAL A 139 -3.25 10.76 7.11
CA VAL A 139 -2.47 9.88 8.00
C VAL A 139 -1.89 10.66 9.19
N LYS A 140 -1.36 11.85 8.95
CA LYS A 140 -0.82 12.72 10.01
C LYS A 140 -1.88 13.17 11.00
N GLN A 141 -3.09 13.47 10.52
CA GLN A 141 -4.22 13.87 11.36
C GLN A 141 -4.68 12.72 12.26
N GLU A 142 -4.79 11.49 11.73
CA GLU A 142 -5.11 10.32 12.57
C GLU A 142 -4.00 10.05 13.59
N ASN A 143 -2.73 10.12 13.17
CA ASN A 143 -1.60 9.96 14.08
C ASN A 143 -1.57 11.04 15.19
N ALA A 144 -1.95 12.28 14.88
CA ALA A 144 -2.05 13.36 15.87
C ALA A 144 -3.14 13.12 16.93
N LYS A 145 -4.19 12.35 16.59
CA LYS A 145 -5.20 11.88 17.55
C LYS A 145 -4.71 10.68 18.39
N GLY A 146 -3.54 10.14 18.06
CA GLY A 146 -2.99 8.93 18.67
C GLY A 146 -3.48 7.63 18.02
N ASN A 147 -4.15 7.73 16.87
CA ASN A 147 -4.59 6.57 16.08
C ASN A 147 -3.49 6.12 15.12
N GLN A 148 -3.58 4.88 14.68
CA GLN A 148 -2.77 4.36 13.58
C GLN A 148 -3.70 4.04 12.40
N VAL A 149 -3.15 3.78 11.22
CA VAL A 149 -3.95 3.55 10.03
C VAL A 149 -3.56 2.30 9.27
N ILE A 150 -4.55 1.71 8.59
CA ILE A 150 -4.33 0.74 7.51
C ILE A 150 -4.84 1.37 6.21
N LEU A 151 -4.00 1.38 5.17
CA LEU A 151 -4.34 1.97 3.88
C LEU A 151 -4.99 0.91 2.97
N TYR A 152 -6.28 1.09 2.69
CA TYR A 152 -7.08 0.19 1.84
C TYR A 152 -7.28 0.81 0.47
N GLY A 153 -6.44 0.42 -0.49
CA GLY A 153 -6.53 0.85 -1.87
C GLY A 153 -7.40 -0.08 -2.70
N TYR A 154 -8.38 0.49 -3.41
CA TYR A 154 -9.17 -0.22 -4.42
C TYR A 154 -8.87 0.33 -5.81
N SER A 155 -8.58 -0.55 -6.76
CA SER A 155 -8.35 -0.21 -8.17
C SER A 155 -7.26 0.85 -8.33
N ALA A 156 -7.57 2.05 -8.80
CA ALA A 156 -6.62 3.16 -8.84
C ALA A 156 -6.09 3.55 -7.44
N GLY A 157 -6.88 3.37 -6.38
CA GLY A 157 -6.44 3.60 -5.01
C GLY A 157 -5.36 2.67 -4.53
N SER A 158 -5.29 1.45 -5.08
CA SER A 158 -4.17 0.54 -4.85
C SER A 158 -2.86 1.09 -5.38
N LEU A 159 -2.88 1.74 -6.55
CA LEU A 159 -1.69 2.39 -7.11
C LEU A 159 -1.28 3.58 -6.25
N LEU A 160 -2.23 4.41 -5.79
CA LEU A 160 -1.92 5.52 -4.88
C LEU A 160 -1.36 5.02 -3.53
N ALA A 161 -1.91 3.96 -2.95
CA ALA A 161 -1.40 3.33 -1.73
C ALA A 161 0.00 2.75 -1.92
N SER A 162 0.27 2.12 -3.07
CA SER A 162 1.60 1.60 -3.41
C SER A 162 2.61 2.72 -3.65
N GLN A 163 2.20 3.82 -4.29
CA GLN A 163 3.02 5.03 -4.38
C GLN A 163 3.27 5.63 -2.99
N TYR A 164 2.29 5.64 -2.09
CA TYR A 164 2.47 6.13 -0.72
C TYR A 164 3.58 5.36 0.02
N LEU A 165 3.64 4.04 -0.14
CA LEU A 165 4.69 3.20 0.43
C LEU A 165 6.09 3.63 -0.01
N THR A 166 6.29 3.99 -1.28
CA THR A 166 7.63 4.36 -1.79
C THR A 166 7.94 5.86 -1.69
N GLN A 167 6.92 6.71 -1.68
CA GLN A 167 7.08 8.17 -1.70
C GLN A 167 7.03 8.81 -0.32
N LYS A 168 6.15 8.31 0.57
CA LYS A 168 5.81 8.95 1.85
C LYS A 168 6.32 8.21 3.06
N MET A 169 6.38 6.87 3.03
CA MET A 169 6.90 6.12 4.18
C MET A 169 8.39 6.42 4.39
N PRO A 170 8.87 6.50 5.64
CA PRO A 170 10.25 6.86 5.96
C PRO A 170 11.21 5.68 5.76
N ILE A 171 11.27 5.16 4.53
CA ILE A 171 12.01 3.94 4.15
C ILE A 171 13.49 4.16 3.86
N ILE A 172 13.94 5.42 3.78
CA ILE A 172 15.28 5.79 3.35
C ILE A 172 16.10 6.16 4.58
N ASN A 173 17.08 5.35 4.93
CA ASN A 173 18.09 5.72 5.91
C ASN A 173 19.31 6.34 5.21
N ILE A 174 19.57 7.62 5.46
CA ILE A 174 20.69 8.33 4.83
C ILE A 174 22.03 7.67 5.13
N SER A 175 22.23 7.12 6.34
CA SER A 175 23.50 6.48 6.68
C SER A 175 23.82 5.27 5.79
N ASP A 176 22.78 4.60 5.29
CA ASP A 176 22.88 3.35 4.55
C ASP A 176 23.09 3.60 3.05
N ILE A 177 22.77 4.82 2.59
CA ILE A 177 22.94 5.28 1.20
C ILE A 177 24.33 5.90 0.97
N VAL A 178 25.07 6.20 2.04
CA VAL A 178 26.43 6.75 1.94
C VAL A 178 27.36 5.74 1.26
N LYS A 179 27.67 6.00 -0.01
CA LYS A 179 28.76 5.36 -0.75
C LYS A 179 30.10 5.78 -0.14
N ASN A 180 30.74 4.89 0.63
CA ASN A 180 32.04 5.16 1.29
C ASN A 180 33.21 5.30 0.29
N ASP A 181 32.99 4.96 -0.98
CA ASP A 181 33.94 5.02 -2.09
C ASP A 181 33.90 6.34 -2.88
N ASP A 182 32.94 7.23 -2.60
CA ASP A 182 32.92 8.57 -3.21
C ASP A 182 34.06 9.44 -2.63
N SER A 183 35.14 9.51 -3.40
CA SER A 183 36.35 10.29 -3.07
C SER A 183 36.26 11.78 -3.42
N THR A 184 35.10 12.28 -3.86
CA THR A 184 34.90 13.71 -4.06
C THR A 184 34.81 14.45 -2.72
N TYR A 185 35.08 15.76 -2.71
CA TYR A 185 34.90 16.57 -1.49
C TYR A 185 33.44 16.57 -1.03
N VAL A 186 32.50 16.59 -1.97
CA VAL A 186 31.06 16.52 -1.72
C VAL A 186 30.69 15.19 -1.07
N GLY A 187 31.10 14.07 -1.67
CA GLY A 187 30.85 12.73 -1.13
C GLY A 187 31.40 12.56 0.29
N ARG A 188 32.65 12.99 0.52
CA ARG A 188 33.25 12.98 1.88
C ARG A 188 32.50 13.86 2.87
N TYR A 189 32.09 15.05 2.46
CA TYR A 189 31.32 15.96 3.32
C TYR A 189 29.99 15.33 3.71
N PHE A 190 29.24 14.83 2.73
CA PHE A 190 27.96 14.15 2.95
C PHE A 190 28.14 12.95 3.87
N ALA A 191 29.07 12.05 3.56
CA ALA A 191 29.39 10.89 4.39
C ALA A 191 29.71 11.24 5.85
N HIS A 192 30.51 12.30 6.05
CA HIS A 192 30.88 12.77 7.38
C HIS A 192 29.67 13.34 8.14
N GLN A 193 28.85 14.19 7.50
CA GLN A 193 27.68 14.77 8.14
C GLN A 193 26.61 13.72 8.45
N SER A 194 26.36 12.78 7.54
CA SER A 194 25.41 11.68 7.72
C SER A 194 25.76 10.81 8.93
N LYS A 195 27.05 10.53 9.16
CA LYS A 195 27.53 9.79 10.34
C LYS A 195 27.43 10.62 11.62
N LYS A 196 27.65 11.93 11.54
CA LYS A 196 27.65 12.83 12.71
C LYS A 196 26.25 13.15 13.23
N HIS A 197 25.30 13.45 12.35
CA HIS A 197 23.97 13.93 12.74
C HIS A 197 22.99 12.82 13.10
N GLN A 198 23.20 11.57 12.64
CA GLN A 198 22.26 10.46 12.85
C GLN A 198 20.83 10.85 12.46
N PHE A 199 20.64 11.28 11.21
CA PHE A 199 19.34 11.71 10.69
C PHE A 199 18.25 10.66 10.90
N LYS A 200 17.01 11.12 11.07
CA LYS A 200 15.84 10.23 11.07
C LYS A 200 15.75 9.50 9.72
N PRO A 201 15.20 8.26 9.69
CA PRO A 201 14.75 7.67 8.44
C PRO A 201 13.81 8.64 7.72
N THR A 202 14.06 8.88 6.44
CA THR A 202 13.38 9.85 5.60
C THR A 202 12.66 9.15 4.44
N CYS A 203 11.98 9.92 3.59
CA CYS A 203 11.19 9.43 2.47
C CYS A 203 11.59 10.14 1.18
N MET A 204 11.17 9.59 0.04
CA MET A 204 11.53 10.12 -1.28
C MET A 204 11.05 11.56 -1.47
N ASP A 205 9.86 11.92 -1.00
CA ASP A 205 9.36 13.29 -1.16
C ASP A 205 10.15 14.32 -0.35
N ALA A 206 10.60 13.96 0.87
CA ALA A 206 11.50 14.84 1.63
C ALA A 206 12.84 15.05 0.90
N LEU A 207 13.38 14.02 0.25
CA LEU A 207 14.60 14.14 -0.57
C LEU A 207 14.38 15.00 -1.81
N LYS A 208 13.27 14.81 -2.53
CA LYS A 208 12.90 15.62 -3.70
C LYS A 208 12.77 17.10 -3.37
N GLU A 209 12.11 17.40 -2.26
CA GLU A 209 11.84 18.78 -1.83
C GLU A 209 13.09 19.47 -1.26
N SER A 210 13.90 18.73 -0.49
CA SER A 210 15.16 19.25 0.05
C SER A 210 16.28 19.35 -0.98
N LYS A 211 16.18 18.58 -2.08
CA LYS A 211 17.20 18.47 -3.14
C LYS A 211 18.59 18.13 -2.62
N ILE A 212 18.68 17.46 -1.47
CA ILE A 212 19.94 17.00 -0.88
C ILE A 212 20.49 15.82 -1.68
N LEU A 213 19.60 14.93 -2.10
CA LEU A 213 19.92 13.70 -2.78
C LEU A 213 18.87 13.41 -3.84
N PHE A 214 19.33 13.06 -5.04
CA PHE A 214 18.49 12.77 -6.19
C PHE A 214 18.41 11.27 -6.41
N TYR A 215 17.21 10.76 -6.68
CA TYR A 215 17.02 9.39 -7.15
C TYR A 215 16.84 9.45 -8.67
N THR A 216 17.73 8.79 -9.39
CA THR A 216 17.84 8.87 -10.85
C THR A 216 17.04 7.77 -11.55
N ASP A 217 16.78 7.94 -12.85
CA ASP A 217 16.12 6.94 -13.68
C ASP A 217 16.89 5.61 -13.78
N ASN A 218 18.19 5.62 -13.45
CA ASN A 218 19.04 4.44 -13.36
C ASN A 218 18.95 3.72 -11.99
N ASP A 219 17.98 4.08 -11.15
CA ASP A 219 17.79 3.51 -9.81
C ASP A 219 18.98 3.79 -8.85
N GLU A 220 19.64 4.93 -9.06
CA GLU A 220 20.78 5.35 -8.23
C GLU A 220 20.46 6.61 -7.42
N PHE A 221 20.92 6.61 -6.18
CA PHE A 221 20.96 7.78 -5.33
C PHE A 221 22.25 8.59 -5.59
N VAL A 222 22.09 9.85 -5.98
CA VAL A 222 23.17 10.78 -6.31
C VAL A 222 23.07 12.03 -5.43
N THR A 223 24.16 12.32 -4.72
CA THR A 223 24.23 13.49 -3.84
C THR A 223 24.25 14.79 -4.65
N ASN A 224 23.65 15.87 -4.13
CA ASN A 224 23.69 17.17 -4.79
C ASN A 224 25.14 17.68 -4.94
N PRO A 225 25.61 18.03 -6.16
CA PRO A 225 26.99 18.44 -6.38
C PRO A 225 27.32 19.84 -5.82
N ASP A 226 26.32 20.68 -5.53
CA ASP A 226 26.53 21.99 -4.92
C ASP A 226 26.79 21.87 -3.41
N ILE A 227 28.07 21.94 -3.05
CA ILE A 227 28.50 21.85 -1.65
C ILE A 227 27.99 23.00 -0.77
N SER A 228 27.80 24.20 -1.34
CA SER A 228 27.29 25.34 -0.57
C SER A 228 25.83 25.14 -0.25
N TYR A 229 25.07 24.59 -1.21
CA TYR A 229 23.69 24.19 -1.00
C TYR A 229 23.59 23.07 0.06
N LEU A 230 24.36 21.99 -0.08
CA LEU A 230 24.36 20.89 0.88
C LEU A 230 24.71 21.33 2.30
N LYS A 231 25.70 22.21 2.47
CA LYS A 231 26.08 22.75 3.79
C LYS A 231 24.92 23.48 4.48
N ARG A 232 24.00 24.04 3.71
CA ARG A 232 22.83 24.76 4.21
C ARG A 232 21.64 23.84 4.44
N GLU A 233 21.33 22.96 3.49
CA GLU A 233 20.09 22.17 3.53
C GLU A 233 20.24 20.83 4.25
N LEU A 234 21.39 20.16 4.18
CA LEU A 234 21.58 18.84 4.82
C LEU A 234 21.29 18.85 6.33
N PRO A 235 21.71 19.86 7.11
CA PRO A 235 21.35 19.95 8.53
C PRO A 235 19.84 20.06 8.80
N LEU A 236 19.04 20.48 7.80
CA LEU A 236 17.59 20.67 7.90
C LEU A 236 16.81 19.43 7.46
N LEU A 237 17.48 18.33 7.08
CA LEU A 237 16.81 17.16 6.51
C LEU A 237 15.69 16.62 7.41
N ASP A 238 15.89 16.58 8.72
CA ASP A 238 14.85 16.11 9.65
C ASP A 238 13.58 16.99 9.62
N GLU A 239 13.71 18.29 9.34
CA GLU A 239 12.56 19.19 9.16
C GLU A 239 11.78 18.85 7.88
N TYR A 240 12.49 18.55 6.80
CA TYR A 240 11.88 18.04 5.57
C TYR A 240 11.21 16.67 5.81
N THR A 241 11.85 15.79 6.58
CA THR A 241 11.28 14.49 6.96
C THR A 241 9.96 14.67 7.70
N ASP A 242 9.94 15.50 8.76
CA ASP A 242 8.73 15.73 9.55
C ASP A 242 7.62 16.38 8.69
N LYS A 243 7.98 17.23 7.72
CA LYS A 243 7.01 17.89 6.84
C LYS A 243 6.44 16.99 5.75
N TYR A 244 7.26 16.17 5.09
CA TYR A 244 6.84 15.48 3.86
C TYR A 244 6.60 13.98 4.03
N CYS A 245 7.18 13.35 5.06
CA CYS A 245 7.05 11.92 5.28
C CYS A 245 5.85 11.57 6.16
N SER A 246 5.47 10.29 6.12
CA SER A 246 4.55 9.68 7.06
C SER A 246 5.23 9.56 8.43
N PRO A 247 4.55 9.88 9.55
CA PRO A 247 5.13 9.69 10.88
C PRO A 247 5.47 8.22 11.13
N LYS A 248 6.61 7.96 11.77
CA LYS A 248 7.02 6.59 12.13
C LYS A 248 5.96 5.94 13.02
N GLY A 249 5.54 4.73 12.65
CA GLY A 249 4.52 3.97 13.40
C GLY A 249 3.07 4.42 13.14
N ALA A 250 2.83 5.39 12.25
CA ALA A 250 1.46 5.80 11.92
C ALA A 250 0.71 4.77 11.07
N VAL A 251 1.41 3.99 10.24
CA VAL A 251 0.82 3.01 9.32
C VAL A 251 1.14 1.59 9.78
N GLU A 252 0.10 0.77 9.96
CA GLU A 252 0.19 -0.63 10.39
C GLU A 252 0.09 -1.60 9.22
N GLY A 253 -0.48 -1.18 8.09
CA GLY A 253 -0.57 -2.05 6.92
C GLY A 253 -1.13 -1.41 5.66
N PHE A 254 -1.05 -2.20 4.59
CA PHE A 254 -1.55 -1.90 3.27
C PHE A 254 -2.37 -3.09 2.79
N VAL A 255 -3.56 -2.80 2.27
CA VAL A 255 -4.39 -3.76 1.55
C VAL A 255 -4.69 -3.15 0.20
N VAL A 256 -4.21 -3.81 -0.85
CA VAL A 256 -4.41 -3.37 -2.23
C VAL A 256 -5.18 -4.44 -3.00
N PHE A 257 -6.23 -4.03 -3.71
CA PHE A 257 -7.11 -4.97 -4.40
C PHE A 257 -7.69 -4.38 -5.68
N GLY A 258 -8.09 -5.28 -6.58
CA GLY A 258 -8.62 -4.94 -7.90
C GLY A 258 -7.65 -4.10 -8.73
N THR A 259 -6.34 -4.32 -8.63
CA THR A 259 -5.34 -3.46 -9.28
C THR A 259 -4.38 -4.25 -10.17
N PRO A 260 -3.89 -3.67 -11.26
CA PRO A 260 -2.91 -4.33 -12.11
C PRO A 260 -1.48 -3.97 -11.63
N MET A 261 -1.13 -4.29 -10.38
CA MET A 261 0.11 -3.77 -9.76
C MET A 261 1.37 -4.20 -10.53
N THR A 262 1.42 -5.43 -11.03
CA THR A 262 2.50 -5.92 -11.90
C THR A 262 2.52 -5.30 -13.29
N THR A 263 1.41 -4.71 -13.75
CA THR A 263 1.37 -3.94 -15.00
C THR A 263 2.05 -2.58 -14.83
N PHE A 264 2.01 -2.01 -13.62
CA PHE A 264 2.66 -0.73 -13.32
C PHE A 264 4.07 -0.86 -12.74
N ASP A 265 4.41 -2.03 -12.20
CA ASP A 265 5.76 -2.36 -11.77
C ASP A 265 6.18 -3.74 -12.28
N SER A 266 6.78 -3.76 -13.48
CA SER A 266 7.34 -4.96 -14.10
C SER A 266 8.72 -5.36 -13.55
N SER A 267 9.27 -4.59 -12.60
CA SER A 267 10.55 -4.89 -11.96
C SER A 267 10.45 -6.00 -10.90
N ALA A 268 9.23 -6.40 -10.53
CA ALA A 268 8.97 -7.55 -9.69
C ALA A 268 9.48 -8.84 -10.38
N SER A 269 10.57 -9.41 -9.86
CA SER A 269 11.13 -10.67 -10.35
C SER A 269 10.24 -11.87 -10.02
N GLN A 270 10.57 -13.04 -10.59
CA GLN A 270 9.83 -14.30 -10.47
C GLN A 270 9.59 -14.82 -9.03
N GLN A 271 10.18 -14.18 -8.00
CA GLN A 271 10.00 -14.55 -6.59
C GLN A 271 9.51 -13.38 -5.70
N GLY A 272 9.03 -12.29 -6.30
CA GLY A 272 8.50 -11.15 -5.54
C GLY A 272 9.56 -10.21 -4.96
N THR A 273 10.84 -10.39 -5.31
CA THR A 273 11.90 -9.40 -5.08
C THR A 273 11.96 -8.45 -6.29
N SER A 274 12.07 -7.14 -6.08
CA SER A 274 12.30 -6.19 -7.17
C SER A 274 13.79 -5.93 -7.36
N THR A 275 14.25 -5.62 -8.59
CA THR A 275 15.59 -5.07 -8.81
C THR A 275 15.69 -3.57 -8.47
N ASN A 276 14.55 -2.92 -8.24
CA ASN A 276 14.45 -1.50 -7.89
C ASN A 276 14.85 -1.29 -6.41
N ALA A 277 15.87 -0.47 -6.16
CA ALA A 277 16.40 -0.19 -4.83
C ALA A 277 15.37 0.46 -3.90
N LEU A 278 14.51 1.34 -4.43
CA LEU A 278 13.44 1.97 -3.64
C LEU A 278 12.39 0.96 -3.19
N PHE A 279 12.03 0.00 -4.05
CA PHE A 279 11.12 -1.07 -3.67
C PHE A 279 11.77 -2.02 -2.66
N GLN A 280 13.06 -2.35 -2.83
CA GLN A 280 13.79 -3.14 -1.83
C GLN A 280 13.82 -2.44 -0.46
N LEU A 281 14.11 -1.13 -0.41
CA LEU A 281 14.00 -0.33 0.83
C LEU A 281 12.61 -0.42 1.45
N ALA A 282 11.55 -0.34 0.64
CA ALA A 282 10.18 -0.47 1.11
C ALA A 282 9.90 -1.86 1.71
N MET A 283 10.37 -2.94 1.06
CA MET A 283 10.23 -4.30 1.59
C MET A 283 10.97 -4.48 2.92
N LYS A 284 12.20 -3.98 3.02
CA LYS A 284 12.98 -3.97 4.27
C LYS A 284 12.19 -3.28 5.37
N TYR A 285 11.70 -2.07 5.08
CA TYR A 285 10.95 -1.27 6.02
C TYR A 285 9.66 -1.97 6.51
N ILE A 286 8.91 -2.60 5.60
CA ILE A 286 7.72 -3.39 5.94
C ILE A 286 8.06 -4.46 6.98
N VAL A 287 9.08 -5.26 6.71
CA VAL A 287 9.48 -6.40 7.55
C VAL A 287 10.01 -5.96 8.91
N GLU A 288 10.81 -4.90 8.96
CA GLU A 288 11.43 -4.38 10.19
C GLU A 288 10.45 -3.63 11.10
N ASN A 289 9.34 -3.11 10.57
CA ASN A 289 8.40 -2.27 11.32
C ASN A 289 7.04 -2.94 11.59
N ASP A 290 6.96 -4.27 11.48
CA ASP A 290 5.72 -5.05 11.68
C ASP A 290 4.53 -4.60 10.82
N ILE A 291 4.80 -4.15 9.59
CA ILE A 291 3.77 -3.71 8.65
C ILE A 291 3.36 -4.89 7.77
N PHE A 292 2.07 -5.07 7.53
CA PHE A 292 1.60 -6.05 6.55
C PHE A 292 1.28 -5.39 5.21
N PHE A 293 1.57 -6.08 4.11
CA PHE A 293 1.20 -5.67 2.76
C PHE A 293 0.49 -6.83 2.06
N ILE A 294 -0.82 -6.69 1.83
CA ILE A 294 -1.65 -7.73 1.24
C ILE A 294 -2.13 -7.26 -0.13
N VAL A 295 -1.84 -8.06 -1.15
CA VAL A 295 -2.50 -7.97 -2.45
C VAL A 295 -3.65 -8.96 -2.47
N LEU A 296 -4.87 -8.51 -2.72
CA LEU A 296 -6.05 -9.38 -2.79
C LEU A 296 -6.79 -9.16 -4.10
N ASN A 297 -6.82 -10.16 -4.95
CA ASN A 297 -7.60 -10.10 -6.19
C ASN A 297 -8.53 -11.31 -6.31
N TYR A 298 -9.77 -11.06 -6.76
CA TYR A 298 -10.67 -12.14 -7.12
C TYR A 298 -10.23 -12.83 -8.43
N GLU A 299 -10.40 -14.15 -8.52
CA GLU A 299 -9.96 -14.95 -9.67
C GLU A 299 -10.57 -14.50 -11.01
N ASN A 300 -11.78 -13.94 -10.96
CA ASN A 300 -12.53 -13.48 -12.12
C ASN A 300 -12.36 -11.97 -12.36
N ASP A 301 -11.62 -11.25 -11.52
CA ASP A 301 -11.36 -9.83 -11.73
C ASP A 301 -10.35 -9.65 -12.87
N PHE A 302 -10.83 -9.17 -14.02
CA PHE A 302 -9.99 -9.04 -15.23
C PHE A 302 -8.92 -7.95 -15.14
N ILE A 303 -8.98 -7.07 -14.14
CA ILE A 303 -7.98 -6.02 -13.90
C ILE A 303 -7.03 -6.41 -12.77
N GLY A 304 -7.50 -7.18 -11.79
CA GLY A 304 -6.66 -7.67 -10.69
C GLY A 304 -5.52 -8.54 -11.20
N MET A 305 -4.31 -7.99 -11.21
CA MET A 305 -3.11 -8.75 -11.60
C MET A 305 -2.36 -9.20 -10.34
N PRO A 306 -1.96 -10.49 -10.27
CA PRO A 306 -1.12 -10.97 -9.19
C PRO A 306 0.29 -10.36 -9.29
N LEU A 307 0.99 -10.35 -8.16
CA LEU A 307 2.43 -10.29 -8.09
C LEU A 307 3.06 -11.44 -8.88
N ALA A 308 4.27 -11.21 -9.39
CA ALA A 308 5.04 -12.21 -10.14
C ALA A 308 5.40 -13.47 -9.31
N GLY A 309 5.13 -13.45 -8.00
CA GLY A 309 5.24 -14.60 -7.08
C GLY A 309 4.80 -14.23 -5.67
N LYS A 310 4.74 -15.22 -4.78
CA LYS A 310 4.54 -15.00 -3.34
C LYS A 310 5.90 -14.94 -2.64
N PRO A 311 6.37 -13.77 -2.19
CA PRO A 311 7.68 -13.66 -1.56
C PRO A 311 7.69 -14.42 -0.23
N ARG A 312 8.83 -15.02 0.12
CA ARG A 312 9.14 -15.49 1.46
C ARG A 312 10.27 -14.67 2.04
N PHE A 313 10.36 -14.63 3.37
CA PHE A 313 11.44 -13.94 4.05
C PHE A 313 12.82 -14.47 3.62
N GLU A 314 12.98 -15.78 3.47
CA GLU A 314 14.22 -16.41 2.99
C GLU A 314 14.61 -15.97 1.56
N ASP A 315 13.63 -15.63 0.72
CA ASP A 315 13.91 -15.15 -0.64
C ASP A 315 14.38 -13.70 -0.63
N LEU A 316 13.93 -12.88 0.35
CA LEU A 316 14.42 -11.53 0.54
C LEU A 316 15.89 -11.52 0.96
N GLN A 317 16.28 -12.40 1.88
CA GLN A 317 17.64 -12.45 2.40
C GLN A 317 18.70 -12.83 1.35
N LYS A 318 18.29 -13.30 0.17
CA LYS A 318 19.19 -13.57 -0.96
C LYS A 318 19.63 -12.31 -1.70
N SER A 319 18.92 -11.20 -1.54
CA SER A 319 19.35 -9.90 -2.09
C SER A 319 20.45 -9.31 -1.21
N ASP A 320 21.52 -8.83 -1.83
CA ASP A 320 22.61 -8.14 -1.12
C ASP A 320 22.14 -6.93 -0.31
N PHE A 321 21.05 -6.31 -0.73
CA PHE A 321 20.45 -5.15 -0.08
C PHE A 321 19.61 -5.51 1.15
N LEU A 322 19.06 -6.73 1.17
CA LEU A 322 18.07 -7.19 2.15
C LEU A 322 18.59 -8.29 3.08
N LYS A 323 19.81 -8.79 2.87
CA LYS A 323 20.41 -9.85 3.69
C LYS A 323 20.45 -9.51 5.19
N ASP A 324 20.62 -8.24 5.53
CA ASP A 324 20.70 -7.74 6.90
C ASP A 324 19.33 -7.30 7.46
N THR A 325 18.22 -7.61 6.78
CA THR A 325 16.86 -7.27 7.24
C THR A 325 16.54 -8.01 8.54
N LEU A 326 16.09 -7.28 9.55
CA LEU A 326 15.71 -7.85 10.85
C LEU A 326 14.19 -8.08 10.92
N PRO A 327 13.71 -9.34 10.99
CA PRO A 327 12.27 -9.59 10.97
C PRO A 327 11.62 -9.15 12.29
N ASN A 328 10.60 -8.28 12.19
CA ASN A 328 9.77 -7.85 13.32
C ASN A 328 8.29 -8.29 13.18
N GLY A 329 8.00 -9.11 12.16
CA GLY A 329 6.68 -9.71 11.92
C GLY A 329 5.92 -9.13 10.73
N GLY A 330 6.43 -8.07 10.12
CA GLY A 330 5.87 -7.52 8.90
C GLY A 330 6.03 -8.50 7.74
N PHE A 331 5.11 -8.48 6.79
CA PHE A 331 5.09 -9.47 5.71
C PHE A 331 4.42 -8.92 4.45
N LEU A 332 4.76 -9.52 3.32
CA LEU A 332 4.11 -9.30 2.04
C LEU A 332 3.39 -10.59 1.63
N TYR A 333 2.16 -10.48 1.16
CA TYR A 333 1.40 -11.63 0.70
C TYR A 333 0.52 -11.32 -0.50
N ASP A 334 0.63 -12.18 -1.51
CA ASP A 334 -0.30 -12.19 -2.64
C ASP A 334 -1.38 -13.25 -2.42
N ALA A 335 -2.61 -12.78 -2.25
CA ALA A 335 -3.83 -13.56 -2.13
C ALA A 335 -4.64 -13.57 -3.42
N SER A 336 -4.08 -13.19 -4.57
CA SER A 336 -4.77 -13.25 -5.86
C SER A 336 -5.21 -14.68 -6.19
N GLY A 337 -6.39 -14.78 -6.83
CA GLY A 337 -7.06 -16.06 -7.05
C GLY A 337 -8.08 -16.40 -5.96
N VAL A 338 -8.52 -15.41 -5.17
CA VAL A 338 -9.65 -15.60 -4.27
C VAL A 338 -10.88 -15.91 -5.11
N LYS A 339 -11.54 -17.03 -4.85
CA LYS A 339 -12.76 -17.38 -5.59
C LYS A 339 -13.81 -16.29 -5.44
N CYS A 340 -14.48 -15.94 -6.53
CA CYS A 340 -15.65 -15.06 -6.51
C CYS A 340 -16.75 -15.60 -7.43
N ARG A 341 -17.98 -15.69 -6.94
CA ARG A 341 -19.11 -16.30 -7.68
C ARG A 341 -19.75 -15.33 -8.69
N THR A 342 -19.15 -14.18 -8.89
CA THR A 342 -19.63 -13.14 -9.80
C THR A 342 -19.01 -13.28 -11.18
N SER A 343 -19.65 -12.68 -12.19
CA SER A 343 -19.11 -12.62 -13.55
C SER A 343 -17.77 -11.88 -13.60
N ILE A 344 -17.04 -11.99 -14.71
CA ILE A 344 -15.73 -11.35 -14.91
C ILE A 344 -15.76 -9.84 -14.59
N ILE A 345 -16.83 -9.16 -15.00
CA ILE A 345 -16.92 -7.69 -14.91
C ILE A 345 -17.46 -7.26 -13.56
N SER A 346 -18.43 -8.01 -13.03
CA SER A 346 -18.98 -7.75 -11.70
C SER A 346 -17.98 -8.06 -10.59
N SER A 347 -16.97 -8.91 -10.85
CA SER A 347 -15.96 -9.28 -9.86
C SER A 347 -15.10 -8.10 -9.41
N HIS A 348 -14.85 -7.14 -10.31
CA HIS A 348 -14.10 -5.94 -9.94
C HIS A 348 -14.86 -5.09 -8.90
N MET A 349 -16.19 -5.00 -9.00
CA MET A 349 -17.03 -4.28 -8.02
C MET A 349 -17.46 -5.15 -6.83
N ALA A 350 -17.12 -6.44 -6.82
CA ALA A 350 -17.60 -7.39 -5.82
C ALA A 350 -16.98 -7.20 -4.43
N TYR A 351 -15.89 -6.43 -4.31
CA TYR A 351 -15.25 -6.15 -3.03
C TYR A 351 -16.17 -5.34 -2.10
N TRP A 352 -16.96 -4.43 -2.67
CA TRP A 352 -17.88 -3.57 -1.93
C TRP A 352 -19.25 -4.22 -1.70
N SER A 353 -19.79 -4.89 -2.72
CA SER A 353 -21.11 -5.51 -2.65
C SER A 353 -21.18 -6.79 -1.82
N ASN A 354 -20.03 -7.31 -1.34
CA ASN A 354 -19.97 -8.51 -0.51
C ASN A 354 -18.99 -8.33 0.67
N GLY A 355 -19.24 -7.32 1.50
CA GLY A 355 -18.40 -6.93 2.63
C GLY A 355 -17.97 -8.11 3.52
N LYS A 356 -18.92 -8.91 4.00
CA LYS A 356 -18.61 -10.05 4.88
C LYS A 356 -17.63 -11.05 4.27
N ARG A 357 -17.79 -11.36 2.97
CA ARG A 357 -16.86 -12.26 2.27
C ARG A 357 -15.51 -11.59 2.10
N PHE A 358 -15.49 -10.32 1.70
CA PHE A 358 -14.27 -9.56 1.53
C PHE A 358 -13.47 -9.47 2.83
N ALA A 359 -14.11 -9.08 3.95
CA ALA A 359 -13.51 -9.03 5.27
C ALA A 359 -12.92 -10.37 5.73
N LYS A 360 -13.65 -11.47 5.51
CA LYS A 360 -13.14 -12.83 5.76
C LYS A 360 -11.90 -13.17 4.92
N ASN A 361 -11.87 -12.74 3.66
CA ASN A 361 -10.71 -12.98 2.81
C ASN A 361 -9.51 -12.15 3.27
N ILE A 362 -9.70 -10.95 3.80
CA ILE A 362 -8.62 -10.14 4.38
C ILE A 362 -8.02 -10.84 5.60
N VAL A 363 -8.85 -11.24 6.56
CA VAL A 363 -8.40 -11.98 7.76
C VAL A 363 -7.66 -13.27 7.36
N LYS A 364 -8.22 -14.03 6.41
CA LYS A 364 -7.56 -15.23 5.89
C LYS A 364 -6.21 -14.90 5.25
N SER A 365 -6.14 -13.84 4.45
CA SER A 365 -4.92 -13.43 3.74
C SER A 365 -3.83 -12.94 4.70
N TYR A 366 -4.21 -12.27 5.79
CA TYR A 366 -3.27 -11.90 6.84
C TYR A 366 -2.70 -13.14 7.55
N ASN A 367 -3.57 -14.07 7.96
CA ASN A 367 -3.17 -15.32 8.60
C ASN A 367 -2.27 -16.18 7.72
N ASP A 368 -2.68 -16.41 6.48
CA ASP A 368 -1.93 -17.21 5.53
C ASP A 368 -0.64 -16.52 5.13
N GLY A 369 -0.68 -15.20 4.95
CA GLY A 369 0.48 -14.39 4.58
C GLY A 369 1.56 -14.42 5.64
N TYR A 370 1.20 -14.17 6.89
CA TYR A 370 2.13 -14.27 8.01
C TYR A 370 2.76 -15.67 8.09
N LYS A 371 1.94 -16.73 8.03
CA LYS A 371 2.43 -18.12 8.09
C LYS A 371 3.33 -18.47 6.90
N PHE A 372 2.92 -18.11 5.69
CA PHE A 372 3.64 -18.44 4.46
C PHE A 372 4.97 -17.70 4.39
N PHE A 373 4.96 -16.39 4.65
CA PHE A 373 6.13 -15.53 4.53
C PHE A 373 7.27 -15.96 5.46
N TYR A 374 6.91 -16.41 6.67
CA TYR A 374 7.84 -16.92 7.68
C TYR A 374 8.02 -18.44 7.67
N SER A 375 7.44 -19.16 6.69
CA SER A 375 7.63 -20.61 6.57
C SER A 375 8.92 -20.96 5.83
N ASN A 376 9.73 -21.85 6.43
CA ASN A 376 10.89 -22.43 5.76
C ASN A 376 10.45 -23.35 4.60
N LYS A 377 11.21 -23.38 3.50
CA LYS A 377 10.95 -24.25 2.34
C LYS A 377 10.77 -25.74 2.69
N SER A 378 11.38 -26.23 3.77
CA SER A 378 11.33 -27.65 4.17
C SER A 378 9.97 -28.16 4.65
N ASN A 379 8.99 -27.28 4.91
CA ASN A 379 7.70 -27.66 5.51
C ASN A 379 6.54 -27.79 4.49
N GLN A 380 6.81 -27.79 3.18
CA GLN A 380 5.76 -27.83 2.15
C GLN A 380 5.87 -28.98 1.13
N ASP A 381 6.81 -29.92 1.33
CA ASP A 381 6.82 -31.22 0.63
C ASP A 381 6.22 -32.37 1.49
N LEU A 382 5.24 -32.05 2.35
CA LEU A 382 4.45 -33.03 3.11
C LEU A 382 2.95 -32.89 2.83
#